data_AF-A0A519Z3T9-F1
#
_entry.id   AF-A0A519Z3T9-F1
#
_cell.length_a   1.000
_cell.length_b   1.000
_cell.length_c   1.000
_cell.angle_alpha   90.00
_cell.angle_beta   90.00
_cell.angle_gamma   90.00
#
_symmetry.space_group_name_H-M   'P 1'
#
loop_
_entity.id
_entity.type
_entity.pdbx_description
1 polymer ?
#
loop_
_entity_poly.entity_id
_entity_poly.type
_entity_poly.pdbx_seq_one_letter_code
_entity_poly.pdbx_strand_id
1 'polypeptide(L)'
;MSSSFANGLARRYATLLSLALLSLTTACGQTTSTAPVPPAIVVDSATGKIDMPWLRQRLDSSAALRRQQVGVALADAVTGEPLFGYNEARYFTPASTMKLLSLAGGLALLGDSLPSLRYFSRGDTLFFQGTGDPTFLHGDVPSRRAYAFLATRPEKVLAYCDIACVPTYGPSWSWDDFGYYFQPERTAFPVYGNT
;
A
#
# COMPACT_ATOMS: atom_id res chain seq x y z
N MET A 1 22.24 39.17 -12.74
CA MET A 1 21.71 40.38 -12.06
C MET A 1 20.34 40.00 -11.50
N SER A 2 20.31 39.41 -10.30
CA SER A 2 20.04 40.04 -8.99
C SER A 2 18.59 40.57 -8.92
N SER A 3 17.67 39.95 -8.19
CA SER A 3 17.45 40.12 -6.73
C SER A 3 16.29 39.19 -6.34
N SER A 4 16.40 38.20 -5.45
CA SER A 4 16.41 38.23 -3.98
C SER A 4 15.49 39.26 -3.33
N PHE A 5 14.35 38.81 -2.80
CA PHE A 5 13.69 39.39 -1.64
C PHE A 5 13.28 38.29 -0.66
N ALA A 6 13.82 38.42 0.54
CA ALA A 6 13.71 37.47 1.63
C ALA A 6 12.57 37.83 2.60
N ASN A 7 12.06 36.79 3.25
CA ASN A 7 11.63 36.69 4.65
C ASN A 7 10.57 37.66 5.20
N GLY A 8 9.41 37.08 5.50
CA GLY A 8 8.40 37.63 6.41
C GLY A 8 8.03 36.64 7.52
N LEU A 9 8.49 36.95 8.74
CA LEU A 9 7.87 36.68 10.04
C LEU A 9 7.45 35.25 10.43
N ALA A 10 8.26 34.61 11.28
CA ALA A 10 7.77 33.61 12.24
C ALA A 10 8.29 33.93 13.66
N ARG A 11 7.40 34.55 14.44
CA ARG A 11 7.16 34.43 15.89
C ARG A 11 8.36 34.31 16.86
N ARG A 12 8.58 35.41 17.58
CA ARG A 12 9.21 35.45 18.91
C ARG A 12 8.14 35.27 19.99
N TYR A 13 8.32 34.34 20.91
CA TYR A 13 7.90 34.49 22.31
C TYR A 13 8.94 33.81 23.18
N ALA A 14 9.65 34.65 23.93
CA ALA A 14 10.60 34.27 24.97
C ALA A 14 9.99 34.59 26.34
N THR A 15 10.58 33.98 27.38
CA THR A 15 10.66 34.42 28.79
C THR A 15 9.37 34.32 29.64
N LEU A 16 9.32 33.93 30.92
CA LEU A 16 10.25 33.58 32.02
C LEU A 16 9.36 33.08 33.20
N LEU A 17 9.84 32.17 34.09
CA LEU A 17 9.90 32.41 35.56
C LEU A 17 10.50 31.22 36.36
N SER A 18 11.75 31.45 36.82
CA SER A 18 12.35 31.20 38.14
C SER A 18 11.97 30.02 39.06
N LEU A 19 13.00 29.21 39.33
CA LEU A 19 13.54 28.72 40.61
C LEU A 19 12.65 28.73 41.88
N ALA A 20 12.52 27.53 42.47
CA ALA A 20 12.63 27.32 43.91
C ALA A 20 13.36 25.99 44.18
N LEU A 21 14.58 26.10 44.72
CA LEU A 21 15.34 25.00 45.32
C LEU A 21 14.83 24.79 46.75
N LEU A 22 14.47 23.56 47.12
CA LEU A 22 14.74 23.04 48.45
C LEU A 22 14.85 21.51 48.41
N SER A 23 16.05 21.05 48.72
CA SER A 23 16.50 19.68 48.83
C SER A 23 15.87 18.97 50.04
N LEU A 24 15.19 17.85 49.78
CA LEU A 24 14.97 16.78 50.76
C LEU A 24 15.29 15.44 50.11
N THR A 25 16.46 14.93 50.46
CA THR A 25 16.90 13.56 50.17
C THR A 25 16.05 12.58 50.95
N THR A 26 15.11 11.93 50.27
CA THR A 26 14.62 10.60 50.65
C THR A 26 14.93 9.66 49.49
N ALA A 27 15.95 8.83 49.70
CA ALA A 27 16.29 7.73 48.81
C ALA A 27 15.16 6.69 48.88
N CYS A 28 14.09 6.91 48.09
CA CYS A 28 13.33 5.79 47.58
C CYS A 28 14.20 5.17 46.49
N GLY A 29 14.82 4.03 46.80
CA GLY A 29 15.46 3.18 45.82
C GLY A 29 14.44 2.79 44.76
N GLN A 30 14.34 3.60 43.71
CA GLN A 30 13.88 3.14 42.43
C GLN A 30 14.94 2.16 41.99
N THR A 31 14.74 0.88 42.28
CA THR A 31 15.20 -0.15 41.35
C THR A 31 14.60 0.26 40.03
N THR A 32 15.38 0.97 39.22
CA THR A 32 15.25 0.94 37.78
C THR A 32 15.45 -0.52 37.43
N SER A 33 14.36 -1.29 37.49
CA SER A 33 14.20 -2.44 36.64
C SER A 33 14.14 -1.84 35.24
N THR A 34 15.31 -1.50 34.70
CA THR A 34 15.53 -1.55 33.27
C THR A 34 15.03 -2.92 32.89
N ALA A 35 13.83 -2.99 32.30
CA ALA A 35 13.41 -4.19 31.61
C ALA A 35 14.60 -4.56 30.73
N PRO A 36 15.16 -5.78 30.85
CA PRO A 36 16.36 -6.13 30.11
C PRO A 36 16.03 -5.91 28.65
N VAL A 37 16.70 -4.94 28.03
CA VAL A 37 16.67 -4.77 26.58
C VAL A 37 17.18 -6.12 26.07
N PRO A 38 16.34 -6.95 25.41
CA PRO A 38 16.82 -8.22 24.91
C PRO A 38 17.96 -7.91 23.94
N PRO A 39 19.04 -8.71 23.90
CA PRO A 39 20.15 -8.45 23.00
C PRO A 39 19.59 -8.32 21.58
N ALA A 40 19.58 -7.09 21.06
CA ALA A 40 18.63 -6.67 20.03
C ALA A 40 18.89 -7.36 18.69
N ILE A 41 20.13 -7.75 18.44
CA ILE A 41 20.62 -8.50 17.29
C ILE A 41 21.84 -9.29 17.78
N VAL A 42 21.90 -10.59 17.51
CA VAL A 42 23.04 -11.44 17.85
C VAL A 42 23.78 -11.78 16.57
N VAL A 43 25.10 -11.58 16.57
CA VAL A 43 25.97 -12.03 15.48
C VAL A 43 26.70 -13.27 15.98
N ASP A 44 26.47 -14.41 15.34
CA ASP A 44 27.22 -15.63 15.61
C ASP A 44 28.70 -15.38 15.32
N SER A 45 29.56 -15.55 16.33
CA SER A 45 30.98 -15.22 16.20
C SER A 45 31.77 -16.20 15.32
N ALA A 46 31.21 -17.39 15.04
CA ALA A 46 31.82 -18.41 14.18
C ALA A 46 31.35 -18.32 12.73
N THR A 47 30.09 -17.98 12.50
CA THR A 47 29.49 -17.94 11.15
C THR A 47 29.22 -16.52 10.65
N GLY A 48 29.37 -15.49 11.49
CA GLY A 48 29.00 -14.11 11.19
C GLY A 48 27.50 -13.89 10.97
N LYS A 49 26.66 -14.88 11.31
CA LYS A 49 25.23 -14.84 10.99
C LYS A 49 24.50 -13.94 11.97
N ILE A 50 23.72 -13.02 11.43
CA ILE A 50 22.82 -12.16 12.18
C ILE A 50 21.53 -12.95 12.52
N ASP A 51 21.13 -12.96 13.79
CA ASP A 51 19.86 -13.55 14.24
C ASP A 51 19.25 -12.75 15.41
N MET A 52 17.98 -12.99 15.70
CA MET A 52 17.23 -12.38 16.80
C MET A 52 16.57 -13.47 17.67
N PRO A 53 17.31 -14.11 18.60
CA PRO A 53 16.78 -15.22 19.40
C PRO A 53 15.55 -14.86 20.22
N TRP A 54 15.46 -13.61 20.70
CA TRP A 54 14.31 -13.11 21.44
C TRP A 54 13.04 -13.10 20.57
N LEU A 55 13.15 -12.77 19.28
CA LEU A 55 12.02 -12.70 18.35
C LEU A 55 11.56 -14.11 17.99
N ARG A 56 12.50 -15.01 17.74
CA ARG A 56 12.22 -16.45 17.57
C ARG A 56 11.47 -17.00 18.78
N GLN A 57 11.97 -16.77 19.99
CA GLN A 57 11.31 -17.20 21.23
C GLN A 57 9.89 -16.64 21.35
N ARG A 58 9.67 -15.36 20.99
CA ARG A 58 8.34 -14.74 21.00
C ARG A 58 7.39 -15.38 19.99
N LEU A 59 7.87 -15.72 18.80
CA LEU A 59 7.08 -16.43 17.79
C LEU A 59 6.72 -17.84 18.25
N ASP A 60 7.69 -18.58 18.79
CA ASP A 60 7.51 -19.98 19.23
C ASP A 60 6.61 -20.09 20.47
N SER A 61 6.74 -19.17 21.42
CA SER A 61 5.94 -19.17 22.66
C SER A 61 4.58 -18.49 22.52
N SER A 62 4.30 -17.83 21.38
CA SER A 62 3.06 -17.09 21.19
C SER A 62 1.85 -18.01 21.21
N ALA A 63 0.94 -17.74 22.15
CA ALA A 63 -0.27 -18.53 22.28
C ALA A 63 -1.14 -18.47 21.00
N ALA A 64 -1.16 -17.32 20.31
CA ALA A 64 -1.92 -17.16 19.09
C ALA A 64 -1.25 -17.78 17.86
N LEU A 65 0.09 -17.70 17.77
CA LEU A 65 0.83 -18.03 16.55
C LEU A 65 1.35 -19.47 16.52
N ARG A 66 1.60 -20.10 17.68
CA ARG A 66 2.22 -21.44 17.75
C ARG A 66 1.42 -22.57 17.09
N ARG A 67 0.15 -22.32 16.75
CA ARG A 67 -0.73 -23.27 16.05
C ARG A 67 -1.00 -22.88 14.59
N GLN A 68 -0.35 -21.82 14.10
CA GLN A 68 -0.53 -21.28 12.76
C GLN A 68 0.74 -21.48 11.94
N GLN A 69 0.60 -21.41 10.61
CA GLN A 69 1.76 -21.32 9.74
C GLN A 69 2.20 -19.85 9.68
N VAL A 70 3.37 -19.55 10.24
CA VAL A 70 3.91 -18.19 10.32
C VAL A 70 5.25 -18.12 9.60
N GLY A 71 5.37 -17.14 8.72
CA GLY A 71 6.60 -16.72 8.06
C GLY A 71 6.96 -15.29 8.43
N VAL A 72 8.22 -15.03 8.78
CA VAL A 72 8.75 -13.68 9.05
C VAL A 72 10.10 -13.56 8.37
N ALA A 73 10.25 -12.52 7.56
CA ALA A 73 11.54 -12.08 7.04
C ALA A 73 11.74 -10.62 7.43
N LEU A 74 12.89 -10.30 8.01
CA LEU A 74 13.26 -8.95 8.38
C LEU A 74 14.61 -8.62 7.75
N ALA A 75 14.68 -7.46 7.11
CA ALA A 75 15.88 -6.94 6.50
C ALA A 75 16.01 -5.45 6.81
N ASP A 76 17.23 -4.93 6.75
CA ASP A 76 17.47 -3.49 6.77
C ASP A 76 16.86 -2.85 5.52
N ALA A 77 16.08 -1.78 5.70
CA ALA A 77 15.33 -1.16 4.60
C ALA A 77 16.22 -0.38 3.62
N VAL A 78 17.42 0.02 4.03
CA VAL A 78 18.37 0.80 3.22
C VAL A 78 19.34 -0.13 2.52
N THR A 79 19.95 -1.08 3.25
CA THR A 79 20.99 -1.97 2.72
C THR A 79 20.41 -3.28 2.14
N GLY A 80 19.21 -3.67 2.53
CA GLY A 80 18.61 -4.95 2.16
C GLY A 80 19.21 -6.16 2.89
N GLU A 81 20.13 -5.94 3.84
CA GLU A 81 20.78 -7.03 4.57
C GLU A 81 19.75 -7.78 5.43
N PRO A 82 19.70 -9.13 5.37
CA PRO A 82 18.78 -9.91 6.18
C PRO A 82 19.19 -9.88 7.65
N LEU A 83 18.26 -9.50 8.52
CA LEU A 83 18.45 -9.37 9.96
C LEU A 83 17.80 -10.52 10.74
N PHE A 84 16.74 -11.12 10.20
CA PHE A 84 16.05 -12.25 10.82
C PHE A 84 15.21 -13.03 9.81
N GLY A 85 15.14 -14.35 10.01
CA GLY A 85 14.32 -15.28 9.23
C GLY A 85 13.63 -16.33 10.11
N TYR A 86 12.32 -16.47 9.94
CA TYR A 86 11.50 -17.52 10.53
C TYR A 86 10.58 -18.10 9.46
N ASN A 87 10.85 -19.32 8.98
CA ASN A 87 10.10 -19.96 7.88
C ASN A 87 9.97 -19.09 6.61
N GLU A 88 10.92 -18.17 6.41
CA GLU A 88 10.91 -17.15 5.37
C GLU A 88 10.91 -17.71 3.95
N ALA A 89 11.43 -18.93 3.76
CA ALA A 89 11.48 -19.60 2.47
C ALA A 89 10.22 -20.44 2.15
N ARG A 90 9.22 -20.47 3.04
CA ARG A 90 7.98 -21.23 2.80
C ARG A 90 7.00 -20.44 1.95
N TYR A 91 6.16 -21.15 1.21
CA TYR A 91 5.03 -20.55 0.50
C TYR A 91 3.86 -20.30 1.44
N PHE A 92 3.22 -19.14 1.27
CA PHE A 92 2.03 -18.72 2.01
C PHE A 92 1.00 -18.12 1.04
N THR A 93 -0.27 -18.06 1.46
CA THR A 93 -1.31 -17.32 0.74
C THR A 93 -1.17 -15.83 1.09
N PRO A 94 -0.80 -14.96 0.13
CA PRO A 94 -0.49 -13.55 0.43
C PRO A 94 -1.74 -12.71 0.72
N ALA A 95 -2.94 -13.19 0.37
CA ALA A 95 -4.16 -12.38 0.38
C ALA A 95 -3.89 -11.01 -0.30
N SER A 96 -4.28 -9.91 0.34
CA SER A 96 -4.08 -8.57 -0.22
C SER A 96 -2.62 -8.09 -0.26
N THR A 97 -1.64 -8.78 0.35
CA THR A 97 -0.23 -8.39 0.17
C THR A 97 0.26 -8.63 -1.26
N MET A 98 -0.45 -9.46 -2.05
CA MET A 98 -0.25 -9.60 -3.51
C MET A 98 -0.34 -8.25 -4.24
N LYS A 99 -1.10 -7.28 -3.71
CA LYS A 99 -1.21 -5.93 -4.28
C LYS A 99 0.14 -5.21 -4.36
N LEU A 100 1.13 -5.55 -3.53
CA LEU A 100 2.48 -5.00 -3.63
C LEU A 100 3.15 -5.40 -4.95
N LEU A 101 2.98 -6.64 -5.40
CA LEU A 101 3.50 -7.12 -6.70
C LEU A 101 2.72 -6.50 -7.86
N SER A 102 1.39 -6.40 -7.75
CA SER A 102 0.57 -5.71 -8.76
C SER A 102 0.95 -4.24 -8.89
N LEU A 103 1.21 -3.55 -7.77
CA LEU A 103 1.66 -2.17 -7.75
C LEU A 103 3.04 -2.03 -8.39
N ALA A 104 4.00 -2.90 -8.03
CA ALA A 104 5.32 -2.89 -8.64
C ALA A 104 5.26 -3.09 -10.16
N GLY A 105 4.45 -4.04 -10.63
CA GLY A 105 4.19 -4.24 -12.06
C GLY A 105 3.54 -3.03 -12.71
N GLY A 106 2.57 -2.41 -12.05
CA GLY A 106 1.92 -1.18 -12.51
C GLY A 106 2.90 -0.03 -12.67
N LEU A 107 3.72 0.26 -11.65
CA LEU A 107 4.73 1.33 -11.69
C LEU A 107 5.83 1.08 -12.73
N ALA A 108 6.15 -0.19 -13.01
CA ALA A 108 7.18 -0.54 -13.99
C ALA A 108 6.68 -0.48 -15.44
N LEU A 109 5.39 -0.74 -15.68
CA LEU A 109 4.81 -0.93 -17.02
C LEU A 109 3.91 0.23 -17.46
N LEU A 110 3.28 0.93 -16.53
CA LEU A 110 2.30 1.97 -16.80
C LEU A 110 2.96 3.35 -16.63
N GLY A 111 2.59 4.29 -17.50
CA GLY A 111 2.96 5.69 -17.32
C GLY A 111 2.03 6.42 -16.36
N ASP A 112 2.19 7.74 -16.25
CA ASP A 112 1.41 8.61 -15.35
C ASP A 112 -0.09 8.70 -15.66
N SER A 113 -0.54 8.08 -16.75
CA SER A 113 -1.96 8.00 -17.10
C SER A 113 -2.29 6.75 -17.91
N LEU A 114 -3.51 6.26 -17.75
CA LEU A 114 -4.06 5.15 -18.51
C LEU A 114 -4.95 5.66 -19.63
N PRO A 115 -4.93 5.04 -20.83
CA PRO A 115 -6.01 5.23 -21.77
C PRO A 115 -7.31 4.76 -21.10
N SER A 116 -8.41 5.47 -21.36
CA SER A 116 -9.73 5.09 -20.84
C SER A 116 -10.57 4.40 -21.91
N LEU A 117 -10.55 4.96 -23.12
CA LEU A 117 -11.33 4.49 -24.26
C LEU A 117 -10.47 4.36 -25.52
N ARG A 118 -10.76 3.37 -26.36
CA ARG A 118 -10.39 3.35 -27.79
C ARG A 118 -11.63 3.70 -28.60
N TYR A 119 -11.50 4.50 -29.65
CA TYR A 119 -12.66 4.95 -30.41
C TYR A 119 -12.34 5.24 -31.88
N PHE A 120 -13.38 5.21 -32.71
CA PHE A 120 -13.37 5.74 -34.07
C PHE A 120 -14.77 6.22 -34.47
N SER A 121 -14.83 7.16 -35.41
CA SER A 121 -16.10 7.72 -35.88
C SER A 121 -16.43 7.19 -37.28
N ARG A 122 -17.71 6.91 -37.54
CA ARG A 122 -18.22 6.59 -38.88
C ARG A 122 -19.62 7.17 -39.04
N GLY A 123 -19.75 8.14 -39.96
CA GLY A 123 -21.01 8.87 -40.13
C GLY A 123 -21.34 9.68 -38.88
N ASP A 124 -22.56 9.50 -38.36
CA ASP A 124 -23.04 10.14 -37.13
C ASP A 124 -22.85 9.28 -35.87
N THR A 125 -22.07 8.21 -35.97
CA THR A 125 -21.85 7.26 -34.88
C THR A 125 -20.39 7.26 -34.41
N LEU A 126 -20.19 7.41 -33.10
CA LEU A 126 -18.93 7.14 -32.43
C LEU A 126 -18.94 5.70 -31.92
N PHE A 127 -18.07 4.86 -32.44
CA PHE A 127 -17.80 3.54 -31.91
C PHE A 127 -16.69 3.63 -30.88
N PHE A 128 -16.90 3.08 -29.68
CA PHE A 128 -15.90 3.13 -28.62
C PHE A 128 -15.84 1.83 -27.82
N GLN A 129 -14.68 1.58 -27.22
CA GLN A 129 -14.35 0.39 -26.42
C GLN A 129 -13.70 0.85 -25.13
N GLY A 130 -14.02 0.18 -24.02
CA GLY A 130 -13.29 0.37 -22.77
C GLY A 130 -11.90 -0.27 -22.85
N THR A 131 -11.00 0.18 -21.99
CA THR A 131 -9.62 -0.35 -21.92
C THR A 131 -9.25 -0.90 -20.54
N GLY A 132 -10.24 -1.03 -19.65
CA GLY A 132 -10.05 -1.45 -18.26
C GLY A 132 -9.74 -0.30 -17.29
N ASP A 133 -10.03 0.95 -17.67
CA ASP A 133 -9.86 2.11 -16.77
C ASP A 133 -10.80 1.99 -15.54
N PRO A 134 -10.25 1.83 -14.32
CA PRO A 134 -11.05 1.62 -13.12
C PRO A 134 -11.67 2.92 -12.59
N THR A 135 -11.41 4.07 -13.22
CA THR A 135 -11.81 5.40 -12.70
C THR A 135 -13.05 5.98 -13.38
N PHE A 136 -13.58 5.33 -14.42
CA PHE A 136 -14.74 5.83 -15.16
C PHE A 136 -15.98 5.88 -14.28
N LEU A 137 -16.36 7.11 -13.87
CA LEU A 137 -17.47 7.39 -12.96
C LEU A 137 -17.38 6.72 -11.58
N HIS A 138 -16.22 6.18 -11.19
CA HIS A 138 -16.04 5.53 -9.91
C HIS A 138 -16.21 6.52 -8.73
N GLY A 139 -16.86 6.09 -7.64
CA GLY A 139 -17.12 6.95 -6.48
C GLY A 139 -15.85 7.39 -5.73
N ASP A 140 -14.97 6.43 -5.44
CA ASP A 140 -13.74 6.69 -4.65
C ASP A 140 -12.58 7.29 -5.45
N VAL A 141 -12.50 7.00 -6.76
CA VAL A 141 -11.42 7.48 -7.64
C VAL A 141 -12.03 8.12 -8.89
N PRO A 142 -12.76 9.23 -8.76
CA PRO A 142 -13.56 9.77 -9.85
C PRO A 142 -12.67 10.41 -10.92
N SER A 143 -12.70 9.85 -12.14
CA SER A 143 -12.23 10.53 -13.34
C SER A 143 -13.41 10.96 -14.19
N ARG A 144 -13.45 12.25 -14.56
CA ARG A 144 -14.44 12.80 -15.48
C ARG A 144 -13.94 12.90 -16.92
N ARG A 145 -12.68 12.52 -17.21
CA ARG A 145 -12.06 12.77 -18.53
C ARG A 145 -12.79 12.04 -19.66
N ALA A 146 -12.97 10.73 -19.52
CA ALA A 146 -13.67 9.93 -20.53
C ALA A 146 -15.16 10.25 -20.61
N TYR A 147 -15.81 10.51 -19.48
CA TYR A 147 -17.21 10.97 -19.48
C TYR A 147 -17.36 12.30 -20.24
N ALA A 148 -16.52 13.29 -19.94
CA ALA A 148 -16.55 14.58 -20.63
C ALA A 148 -16.23 14.43 -22.12
N PHE A 149 -15.28 13.56 -22.47
CA PHE A 149 -15.00 13.21 -23.87
C PHE A 149 -16.24 12.68 -24.59
N LEU A 150 -16.95 11.71 -24.00
CA LEU A 150 -18.18 11.13 -24.57
C LEU A 150 -19.34 12.15 -24.61
N ALA A 151 -19.51 12.96 -23.57
CA ALA A 151 -20.58 13.94 -23.45
C ALA A 151 -20.45 15.13 -24.42
N THR A 152 -19.24 15.40 -24.91
CA THR A 152 -18.94 16.52 -25.81
C THR A 152 -18.83 16.10 -27.28
N ARG A 153 -19.15 14.85 -27.59
CA ARG A 153 -19.05 14.31 -28.95
C ARG A 153 -20.09 14.94 -29.88
N PRO A 154 -19.71 15.31 -31.12
CA PRO A 154 -20.66 15.80 -32.12
C PRO A 154 -21.51 14.68 -32.74
N GLU A 155 -21.08 13.42 -32.61
CA GLU A 155 -21.84 12.26 -33.08
C GLU A 155 -23.20 12.13 -32.37
N LYS A 156 -24.23 11.74 -33.11
CA LYS A 156 -25.60 11.57 -32.57
C LYS A 156 -25.78 10.24 -31.86
N VAL A 157 -24.95 9.26 -32.19
CA VAL A 157 -25.01 7.90 -31.66
C VAL A 157 -23.68 7.54 -31.04
N LEU A 158 -23.73 7.00 -29.82
CA LEU A 158 -22.58 6.38 -29.15
C LEU A 158 -22.80 4.86 -29.15
N ALA A 159 -21.92 4.11 -29.79
CA ALA A 159 -21.97 2.66 -29.90
C ALA A 159 -20.82 2.03 -29.10
N TYR A 160 -21.14 1.47 -27.93
CA TYR A 160 -20.16 0.65 -27.20
C TYR A 160 -19.92 -0.66 -27.94
N CYS A 161 -18.66 -0.97 -28.18
CA CYS A 161 -18.22 -2.21 -28.79
C CYS A 161 -17.47 -3.01 -27.74
N ASP A 162 -17.96 -4.21 -27.43
CA ASP A 162 -17.26 -5.06 -26.48
C ASP A 162 -15.96 -5.60 -27.08
N ILE A 163 -15.00 -5.92 -26.20
CA ILE A 163 -13.71 -6.50 -26.59
C ILE A 163 -13.42 -7.74 -25.78
N ALA A 164 -12.62 -8.64 -26.35
CA ALA A 164 -12.08 -9.75 -25.59
C ALA A 164 -11.35 -9.22 -24.34
N CYS A 165 -11.87 -9.58 -23.17
CA CYS A 165 -11.32 -9.24 -21.88
C CYS A 165 -10.81 -10.50 -21.19
N VAL A 166 -10.12 -10.32 -20.06
CA VAL A 166 -9.82 -11.42 -19.16
C VAL A 166 -11.11 -12.07 -18.66
N PRO A 167 -11.10 -13.35 -18.23
CA PRO A 167 -12.27 -13.97 -17.63
C PRO A 167 -12.85 -13.13 -16.50
N THR A 168 -14.18 -13.08 -16.38
CA THR A 168 -14.88 -12.25 -15.39
C THR A 168 -14.35 -12.45 -13.97
N TYR A 169 -14.07 -13.70 -13.59
CA TYR A 169 -13.56 -14.07 -12.27
C TYR A 169 -12.20 -14.77 -12.35
N GLY A 170 -11.41 -14.60 -11.30
CA GLY A 170 -10.13 -15.28 -11.15
C GLY A 170 -10.32 -16.75 -10.77
N PRO A 171 -9.37 -17.64 -11.10
CA PRO A 171 -9.33 -18.98 -10.52
C PRO A 171 -9.35 -18.90 -9.00
N SER A 172 -10.10 -19.82 -8.38
CA SER A 172 -10.24 -19.93 -6.92
C SER A 172 -10.97 -18.77 -6.21
N TRP A 173 -11.62 -17.88 -6.95
CA TRP A 173 -12.58 -16.93 -6.37
C TRP A 173 -13.81 -17.68 -5.86
N SER A 174 -14.29 -17.32 -4.67
CA SER A 174 -15.41 -18.02 -4.04
C SER A 174 -16.71 -17.62 -4.72
N TRP A 175 -17.60 -18.60 -4.94
CA TRP A 175 -18.93 -18.34 -5.49
C TRP A 175 -19.79 -17.54 -4.51
N ASP A 176 -19.64 -17.79 -3.21
CA ASP A 176 -20.37 -17.10 -2.16
C ASP A 176 -20.01 -15.61 -2.07
N ASP A 177 -18.86 -15.22 -2.62
CA ASP A 177 -18.39 -13.84 -2.60
C ASP A 177 -18.93 -12.99 -3.77
N PHE A 178 -19.67 -13.59 -4.72
CA PHE A 178 -20.18 -12.93 -5.95
C PHE A 178 -20.93 -11.62 -5.67
N GLY A 179 -21.70 -11.57 -4.58
CA GLY A 179 -22.52 -10.41 -4.23
C GLY A 179 -21.78 -9.28 -3.53
N TYR A 180 -20.48 -9.41 -3.26
CA TYR A 180 -19.72 -8.44 -2.48
C TYR A 180 -18.85 -7.53 -3.35
N TYR A 181 -18.75 -6.26 -2.94
CA TYR A 181 -18.02 -5.20 -3.65
C TYR A 181 -16.53 -5.49 -3.86
N PHE A 182 -15.90 -6.37 -3.08
CA PHE A 182 -14.50 -6.73 -3.22
C PHE A 182 -14.25 -7.80 -4.29
N GLN A 183 -15.31 -8.35 -4.88
CA GLN A 183 -15.28 -9.34 -5.96
C GLN A 183 -16.14 -8.91 -7.17
N PRO A 184 -15.98 -7.67 -7.69
CA PRO A 184 -16.76 -7.24 -8.84
C PRO A 184 -16.36 -8.00 -10.10
N GLU A 185 -17.26 -8.07 -11.07
CA GLU A 185 -16.97 -8.61 -12.39
C GLU A 185 -15.83 -7.85 -13.06
N ARG A 186 -14.80 -8.55 -13.57
CA ARG A 186 -13.76 -7.92 -14.38
C ARG A 186 -14.27 -7.72 -15.81
N THR A 187 -14.23 -6.48 -16.29
CA THR A 187 -14.69 -6.11 -17.63
C THR A 187 -13.76 -5.08 -18.27
N ALA A 188 -13.86 -4.92 -19.60
CA ALA A 188 -13.12 -3.89 -20.33
C ALA A 188 -13.65 -2.47 -20.04
N PHE A 189 -14.87 -2.32 -19.55
CA PHE A 189 -15.48 -1.03 -19.25
C PHE A 189 -16.21 -1.06 -17.90
N PRO A 190 -15.46 -0.99 -16.78
CA PRO A 190 -16.01 -1.13 -15.43
C PRO A 190 -16.68 0.17 -14.99
N VAL A 191 -17.88 0.45 -15.51
CA VAL A 191 -18.66 1.64 -15.17
C VAL A 191 -19.00 1.60 -13.68
N TYR A 192 -18.69 2.67 -12.94
CA TYR A 192 -18.82 2.71 -11.48
C TYR A 192 -18.02 1.62 -10.74
N GLY A 193 -16.95 1.09 -11.35
CA GLY A 193 -16.13 0.02 -10.76
C GLY A 193 -16.78 -1.36 -10.78
N ASN A 194 -17.95 -1.52 -11.42
CA ASN A 194 -18.80 -2.72 -11.33
C ASN A 194 -19.21 -3.06 -9.88
N THR A 195 -19.32 -2.04 -9.03
CA THR A 195 -19.68 -2.14 -7.60
C THR A 195 -20.93 -1.36 -7.27
#